data_AF-B7LGR9-F1
#
_entry.id   AF-B7LGR9-F1
#
_cell.length_a   1.000
_cell.length_b   1.000
_cell.length_c   1.000
_cell.angle_alpha   90.00
_cell.angle_beta   90.00
_cell.angle_gamma   90.00
#
_symmetry.space_group_name_H-M   'P 1'
#
loop_
_entity.id
_entity.type
_entity.pdbx_description
1 polymer ?
#
loop_
_entity_poly.entity_id
_entity_poly.type
_entity_poly.pdbx_seq_one_letter_code
_entity_poly.pdbx_strand_id
1 'polypeptide(L)' 'MHQNSVTLDSAGAITRYFAKANLPTQQETLGEIVTEILKDGRNLSRKSLCAKLLCRLEHATGEEEQKHYNALIGLLFE' A
#
# COMPACT_ATOMS: atom_id res chain seq x y z
N MET A 1 16.91 -40.97 -9.99
CA MET A 1 16.41 -40.47 -8.69
C MET A 1 16.23 -38.96 -8.79
N HIS A 2 15.01 -38.54 -8.48
CA HIS A 2 14.37 -37.23 -8.34
C HIS A 2 15.08 -35.91 -8.71
N GLN A 3 14.37 -35.20 -9.59
CA GLN A 3 14.44 -33.77 -9.91
C GLN A 3 14.15 -32.91 -8.67
N ASN A 4 15.01 -31.93 -8.35
CA ASN A 4 14.78 -30.93 -7.30
C ASN A 4 15.16 -29.50 -7.72
N SER A 5 15.19 -29.20 -9.02
CA SER A 5 15.61 -27.88 -9.54
C SER A 5 14.47 -26.98 -10.00
N VAL A 6 13.23 -27.48 -10.06
CA VAL A 6 12.08 -26.75 -10.63
C VAL A 6 11.36 -25.86 -9.59
N THR A 7 11.60 -26.04 -8.29
CA THR A 7 10.86 -25.33 -7.23
C THR A 7 11.35 -23.91 -6.94
N LEU A 8 12.59 -23.55 -7.34
CA LEU A 8 13.17 -22.22 -7.06
C LEU A 8 12.67 -21.13 -8.03
N ASP A 9 12.26 -21.51 -9.25
CA ASP A 9 11.91 -20.58 -10.33
C ASP A 9 10.49 -20.01 -10.16
N SER A 10 9.53 -20.84 -9.75
CA SER A 10 8.12 -20.45 -9.65
C SER A 10 7.87 -19.43 -8.54
N ALA A 11 8.50 -19.58 -7.38
CA ALA A 11 8.37 -18.62 -6.27
C ALA A 11 8.97 -17.25 -6.63
N GLY A 12 10.10 -17.23 -7.35
CA GLY A 12 10.72 -16.02 -7.87
C GLY A 12 9.87 -15.33 -8.94
N ALA A 13 9.26 -16.11 -9.85
CA ALA A 13 8.34 -15.60 -10.86
C ALA A 13 7.09 -14.99 -10.25
N ILE A 14 6.50 -15.64 -9.24
CA ILE A 14 5.34 -15.13 -8.50
C ILE A 14 5.70 -13.84 -7.76
N THR A 15 6.86 -13.78 -7.09
CA THR A 15 7.34 -12.57 -6.42
C THR A 15 7.49 -11.40 -7.41
N ARG A 16 8.08 -11.65 -8.58
CA ARG A 16 8.21 -10.63 -9.65
C ARG A 16 6.85 -10.24 -10.25
N TYR A 17 5.89 -11.16 -10.30
CA TYR A 17 4.55 -10.90 -10.81
C TYR A 17 3.75 -10.04 -9.84
N PHE A 18 3.77 -10.33 -8.54
CA PHE A 18 3.17 -9.47 -7.52
C PHE A 18 3.90 -8.13 -7.41
N ALA A 19 5.22 -8.10 -7.58
CA ALA A 19 6.00 -6.88 -7.72
C ALA A 19 5.77 -6.14 -9.07
N LYS A 20 4.92 -6.65 -9.96
CA LYS A 20 4.43 -5.91 -11.14
C LYS A 20 2.99 -5.44 -10.97
N ALA A 21 2.19 -6.06 -10.10
CA ALA A 21 0.83 -5.65 -9.75
C ALA A 21 0.84 -4.50 -8.71
N ASN A 22 1.63 -3.46 -9.00
CA ASN A 22 2.54 -2.88 -8.02
C ASN A 22 2.00 -1.70 -7.18
N LEU A 23 0.69 -1.49 -7.09
CA LEU A 23 0.14 -0.49 -6.18
C LEU A 23 -1.27 -0.90 -5.71
N PRO A 24 -1.55 -0.91 -4.39
CA PRO A 24 -2.90 -1.14 -3.90
C PRO A 24 -3.86 -0.09 -4.46
N THR A 25 -5.11 -0.48 -4.72
CA THR A 25 -6.13 0.48 -5.13
C THR A 25 -6.37 1.54 -4.04
N GLN A 26 -7.03 2.64 -4.43
CA GLN A 26 -7.37 3.71 -3.49
C GLN A 26 -8.19 3.19 -2.30
N GLN A 27 -9.20 2.36 -2.56
CA GLN A 27 -10.06 1.79 -1.52
C GLN A 27 -9.29 0.83 -0.60
N GLU A 28 -8.42 -0.01 -1.15
CA GLU A 28 -7.58 -0.92 -0.34
C GLU A 28 -6.65 -0.13 0.58
N THR A 29 -6.00 0.91 0.04
CA THR A 29 -5.10 1.78 0.81
C THR A 29 -5.84 2.51 1.92
N LEU A 30 -7.00 3.10 1.62
CA LEU A 30 -7.82 3.77 2.62
C LEU A 30 -8.33 2.79 3.68
N GLY A 31 -8.77 1.59 3.28
CA GLY A 31 -9.22 0.54 4.19
C GLY A 31 -8.11 0.07 5.14
N GLU A 32 -6.89 -0.08 4.64
CA GLU A 32 -5.71 -0.40 5.43
C GLU A 32 -5.45 0.68 6.49
N ILE A 33 -5.41 1.95 6.09
CA ILE A 33 -5.16 3.08 7.00
C ILE A 33 -6.28 3.21 8.04
N VAL A 34 -7.54 3.06 7.64
CA VAL A 34 -8.69 3.04 8.56
C VAL A 34 -8.51 1.94 9.60
N THR A 35 -8.14 0.74 9.15
CA THR A 35 -7.90 -0.41 10.03
C THR A 35 -6.74 -0.13 11.00
N GLU A 36 -5.65 0.48 10.55
CA GLU A 36 -4.55 0.89 11.43
C GLU A 36 -5.01 1.90 12.48
N ILE A 37 -5.75 2.94 12.10
CA ILE A 37 -6.23 3.98 13.01
C ILE A 37 -7.10 3.36 14.11
N LEU A 38 -8.01 2.46 13.72
CA LEU A 38 -8.89 1.77 14.65
C LEU A 38 -8.12 0.81 15.56
N LYS A 39 -7.13 0.07 15.03
CA LYS A 39 -6.24 -0.80 15.82
C LYS A 39 -5.38 -0.03 16.82
N ASP A 40 -4.96 1.19 16.47
CA ASP A 40 -4.27 2.12 17.36
C ASP A 40 -5.20 2.69 18.46
N GLY A 41 -6.50 2.35 18.45
CA GLY A 41 -7.50 2.90 19.38
C GLY A 41 -7.78 4.39 19.16
N ARG A 42 -7.39 4.94 18.00
CA ARG A 42 -7.59 6.35 17.67
C ARG A 42 -8.95 6.56 17.00
N ASN A 43 -9.51 7.75 17.17
CA ASN A 43 -10.76 8.10 16.51
C ASN A 43 -10.55 8.27 15.00
N LEU A 44 -11.43 7.66 14.21
CA LEU A 44 -11.42 7.82 12.76
C LEU A 44 -11.96 9.20 12.39
N SER A 45 -11.10 10.02 11.82
CA SER A 45 -11.41 11.38 11.39
C SER A 45 -10.65 11.73 10.11
N ARG A 46 -11.11 12.76 9.40
CA ARG A 46 -10.37 13.32 8.26
C ARG A 46 -8.94 13.70 8.66
N LYS A 47 -8.75 14.27 9.86
CA LYS A 47 -7.43 14.63 10.39
C LYS A 47 -6.53 13.42 10.61
N SER A 48 -7.03 12.35 11.24
CA SER A 48 -6.23 11.14 11.49
C SER A 48 -5.88 10.42 10.19
N LEU A 49 -6.77 10.44 9.21
CA LEU A 49 -6.56 9.86 7.88
C LEU A 49 -5.51 10.66 7.09
N CYS A 50 -5.65 12.00 7.04
CA CYS A 50 -4.65 12.86 6.41
C CYS A 50 -3.27 12.71 7.05
N ALA A 51 -3.18 12.64 8.38
CA ALA A 51 -1.90 12.48 9.07
C ALA A 51 -1.17 11.18 8.69
N LYS A 52 -1.90 10.06 8.58
CA LYS A 52 -1.34 8.78 8.12
C LYS A 52 -0.92 8.81 6.65
N LEU A 53 -1.74 9.41 5.77
CA LEU A 53 -1.43 9.55 4.35
C LEU A 53 -0.19 10.44 4.12
N LEU A 54 -0.09 11.58 4.82
CA LEU A 54 1.07 12.46 4.75
C LEU A 54 2.33 11.75 5.25
N CYS A 55 2.25 11.03 6.37
CA CYS A 55 3.37 10.24 6.87
C CYS A 55 3.83 9.20 5.84
N ARG A 56 2.92 8.45 5.20
CA ARG A 56 3.29 7.51 4.13
C ARG A 56 3.89 8.21 2.91
N LEU A 57 3.37 9.38 2.53
CA LEU A 57 3.90 10.21 1.44
C LEU A 57 5.34 10.68 1.71
N GLU A 58 5.65 11.08 2.95
CA GLU A 58 7.01 11.51 3.34
C GLU A 58 8.05 10.39 3.22
N HIS A 59 7.63 9.12 3.35
CA HIS A 59 8.51 7.95 3.24
C HIS A 59 8.49 7.31 1.84
N ALA A 60 7.57 7.72 0.96
CA ALA A 60 7.44 7.17 -0.38
C ALA A 60 8.61 7.62 -1.27
N THR A 61 9.34 6.66 -1.84
CA THR A 61 10.47 6.94 -2.73
C THR A 61 10.09 6.87 -4.21
N GLY A 62 8.94 6.29 -4.55
CA GLY A 62 8.47 6.10 -5.92
C GLY A 62 7.50 7.20 -6.38
N GLU A 63 7.67 7.68 -7.60
CA GLU A 63 6.80 8.72 -8.19
C GLU A 63 5.32 8.29 -8.23
N GLU A 64 5.05 7.05 -8.63
CA GLU A 64 3.68 6.53 -8.72
C GLU A 64 3.02 6.37 -7.34
N GLU A 65 3.81 5.99 -6.32
CA GLU A 65 3.34 5.89 -4.94
C GLU A 65 3.05 7.28 -4.35
N GLN A 66 3.90 8.26 -4.62
CA GLN A 66 3.65 9.66 -4.25
C GLN A 66 2.41 10.23 -4.94
N LYS A 67 2.22 9.97 -6.24
CA LYS A 67 1.00 10.37 -6.98
C LYS A 67 -0.24 9.75 -6.37
N HIS A 68 -0.19 8.47 -6.04
CA HIS A 68 -1.29 7.75 -5.41
C HIS A 68 -1.69 8.33 -4.06
N TYR A 69 -0.73 8.59 -3.17
CA TYR A 69 -1.03 9.22 -1.88
C TYR A 69 -1.54 10.66 -2.04
N ASN A 70 -1.00 11.45 -2.98
CA ASN A 70 -1.52 12.78 -3.27
C ASN A 70 -2.96 12.74 -3.79
N ALA A 71 -3.31 11.78 -4.66
CA ALA A 71 -4.68 11.59 -5.12
C ALA A 71 -5.63 11.24 -3.98
N LEU A 72 -5.21 10.34 -3.07
CA LEU A 72 -5.98 9.99 -1.88
C LEU A 72 -6.18 11.17 -0.93
N ILE A 73 -5.15 12.01 -0.76
CA ILE A 73 -5.26 13.24 0.03
C ILE A 73 -6.25 14.20 -0.64
N GLY A 74 -6.19 14.36 -1.97
CA GLY A 74 -7.12 15.19 -2.74
C GLY A 74 -8.59 14.84 -2.49
N LEU A 75 -8.94 13.54 -2.47
CA LEU A 75 -10.29 13.06 -2.17
C LEU A 75 -10.81 13.47 -0.78
N LEU A 76 -9.93 13.80 0.17
CA LEU A 76 -10.32 14.25 1.51
C LEU A 76 -10.65 15.74 1.58
N PHE A 77 -10.30 16.50 0.54
CA PHE A 77 -10.49 17.95 0.46
C PHE A 77 -11.50 18.38 -0.61
N GLU A 78 -12.09 17.45 -1.34
CA GLU A 78 -13.36 17.63 -2.06
C GLU A 78 -14.55 17.72 -1.09
#